data_AF-A0A955KZR7-F1
#
_entry.id   AF-A0A955KZR7-F1
#
_cell.length_a   1.000
_cell.length_b   1.000
_cell.length_c   1.000
_cell.angle_alpha   90.00
_cell.angle_beta   90.00
_cell.angle_gamma   90.00
#
_symmetry.space_group_name_H-M   'P 1'
#
loop_
_entity.id
_entity.type
_entity.pdbx_description
1 polymer ?
#
loop_
_entity_poly.entity_id
_entity_poly.type
_entity_poly.pdbx_seq_one_letter_code
_entity_poly.pdbx_strand_id
1 'polypeptide(L)'
;SLKVRQPLSSLQVQFQDKADGQFLAGWMQDLICSELNVLSVSEVPTLITDDKYKTQSSVSLAVGLNTVVTPELKQQGILREVIRSIQALRKQTGLEMGDKASITYFTPDTELRQIISSGETEIKEAVNALALIEGQAETEVKINEFKLNLSIEK
;
A
#
# COMPACT_ATOMS: atom_id res chain seq x y z
N SER A 1 -9.16 -4.70 -12.48
CA SER A 1 -7.92 -5.32 -11.96
C SER A 1 -7.64 -4.74 -10.58
N LEU A 2 -7.03 -5.52 -9.70
CA LEU A 2 -6.55 -5.01 -8.41
C LEU A 2 -5.42 -4.01 -8.64
N LYS A 3 -5.41 -2.89 -7.92
CA LYS A 3 -4.34 -1.89 -8.05
C LYS A 3 -3.09 -2.40 -7.34
N VAL A 4 -1.92 -2.22 -7.97
CA VAL A 4 -0.61 -2.70 -7.45
C VAL A 4 -0.35 -2.26 -6.01
N ARG A 5 -0.78 -1.05 -5.62
CA ARG A 5 -0.57 -0.48 -4.28
C ARG A 5 -1.69 -0.75 -3.28
N GLN A 6 -2.73 -1.49 -3.68
CA GLN A 6 -3.80 -1.88 -2.77
C GLN A 6 -3.28 -3.00 -1.85
N PRO A 7 -3.09 -2.77 -0.53
CA PRO A 7 -2.73 -3.84 0.37
C PRO A 7 -3.86 -4.85 0.47
N LEU A 8 -3.48 -6.11 0.61
CA LEU A 8 -4.37 -7.24 0.85
C LEU A 8 -4.06 -7.88 2.20
N SER A 9 -5.04 -8.60 2.75
CA SER A 9 -4.95 -9.12 4.13
C SER A 9 -4.00 -10.30 4.28
N SER A 10 -4.09 -11.30 3.39
CA SER A 10 -3.31 -12.52 3.55
C SER A 10 -3.07 -13.29 2.24
N LEU A 11 -1.92 -13.95 2.21
CA LEU A 11 -1.59 -15.03 1.29
C LEU A 11 -1.42 -16.32 2.08
N GLN A 12 -2.11 -17.37 1.65
CA GLN A 12 -1.90 -18.73 2.12
C GLN A 12 -1.06 -19.49 1.12
N VAL A 13 -0.12 -20.30 1.62
CA VAL A 13 0.69 -21.21 0.82
C VAL A 13 0.56 -22.61 1.41
N GLN A 14 0.25 -23.59 0.57
CA GLN A 14 0.17 -24.99 0.93
C GLN A 14 1.17 -25.77 0.08
N PHE A 15 2.17 -26.39 0.71
CA PHE A 15 3.10 -27.29 0.02
C PHE A 15 2.50 -28.70 -0.05
N GLN A 16 2.62 -29.34 -1.22
CA GLN A 16 2.08 -30.68 -1.45
C GLN A 16 3.01 -31.79 -0.96
N ASP A 17 4.32 -31.53 -0.94
CA ASP A 17 5.30 -32.45 -0.38
C ASP A 17 5.53 -32.11 1.09
N LYS A 18 5.21 -33.07 1.97
CA LYS A 18 5.23 -32.93 3.44
C LYS A 18 6.45 -33.62 4.03
N ALA A 19 7.64 -33.43 3.46
CA ALA A 19 8.85 -33.76 4.21
C ALA A 19 8.81 -32.92 5.51
N ASP A 20 8.60 -33.59 6.64
CA ASP A 20 8.23 -32.99 7.92
C ASP A 20 8.99 -31.69 8.21
N GLY A 21 8.30 -30.56 8.13
CA GLY A 21 8.89 -29.24 8.33
C GLY A 21 8.00 -28.11 7.82
N GLN A 22 8.23 -26.91 8.36
CA GLN A 22 7.69 -25.66 7.81
C GLN A 22 8.65 -25.19 6.73
N PHE A 23 8.18 -25.09 5.49
CA PHE A 23 8.98 -24.67 4.33
C PHE A 23 9.18 -23.17 4.27
N LEU A 24 8.19 -22.37 4.71
CA LEU A 24 8.30 -20.92 4.73
C LEU A 24 9.02 -20.43 5.98
N ALA A 25 10.31 -20.14 5.84
CA ALA A 25 11.08 -19.41 6.85
C ALA A 25 10.56 -17.97 7.01
N GLY A 26 10.73 -17.38 8.20
CA GLY A 26 10.24 -16.02 8.52
C GLY A 26 10.72 -14.95 7.53
N TRP A 27 12.01 -14.97 7.17
CA TRP A 27 12.55 -14.00 6.20
C TRP A 27 11.89 -14.10 4.82
N MET A 28 11.45 -15.29 4.41
CA MET A 28 10.72 -15.48 3.15
C MET A 28 9.31 -14.89 3.25
N GLN A 29 8.65 -15.07 4.40
CA GLN A 29 7.33 -14.49 4.65
C GLN A 29 7.42 -12.96 4.58
N ASP A 30 8.40 -12.36 5.24
CA ASP A 30 8.61 -10.91 5.23
C ASP A 30 8.89 -10.38 3.81
N LEU A 31 9.74 -11.08 3.06
CA LEU A 31 10.04 -10.72 1.67
C LEU A 31 8.78 -10.80 0.80
N ILE A 32 8.01 -11.89 0.90
CA ILE A 32 6.78 -12.06 0.11
C ILE A 32 5.73 -11.01 0.50
N CYS A 33 5.57 -10.70 1.78
CA CYS A 33 4.70 -9.62 2.25
C CYS A 33 5.04 -8.29 1.58
N SER A 34 6.33 -7.94 1.56
CA SER A 34 6.83 -6.72 0.94
C SER A 34 6.57 -6.68 -0.57
N GLU A 35 6.93 -7.74 -1.29
CA GLU A 35 6.83 -7.77 -2.77
C GLU A 35 5.38 -7.84 -3.28
N LEU A 36 4.51 -8.59 -2.60
CA LEU A 36 3.12 -8.77 -3.00
C LEU A 36 2.16 -7.77 -2.37
N ASN A 37 2.64 -6.93 -1.45
CA ASN A 37 1.82 -6.00 -0.68
C ASN A 37 0.66 -6.71 0.07
N VAL A 38 1.00 -7.77 0.78
CA VAL A 38 0.08 -8.49 1.68
C VAL A 38 0.51 -8.27 3.13
N LEU A 39 -0.45 -8.17 4.05
CA LEU A 39 -0.14 -7.96 5.47
C LEU A 39 0.44 -9.21 6.14
N SER A 40 0.13 -10.39 5.62
CA SER A 40 0.62 -11.66 6.16
C SER A 40 0.74 -12.72 5.08
N VAL A 41 1.73 -13.60 5.26
CA VAL A 41 1.91 -14.81 4.47
C VAL A 41 2.03 -15.96 5.45
N SER A 42 1.23 -17.01 5.25
CA SER A 42 1.29 -18.19 6.11
C SER A 42 1.32 -19.48 5.31
N GLU A 43 2.15 -20.40 5.79
CA GLU A 43 2.06 -21.79 5.39
C GLU A 43 0.87 -22.45 6.09
N VAL A 44 -0.01 -23.10 5.34
CA VAL A 44 -1.21 -23.75 5.87
C VAL A 44 -1.25 -25.22 5.45
N PRO A 45 -1.71 -26.13 6.32
CA PRO A 45 -1.84 -27.56 5.98
C PRO A 45 -2.93 -27.81 4.92
N THR A 46 -3.95 -26.95 4.89
CA THR A 46 -5.08 -26.97 3.95
C THR A 46 -5.44 -25.54 3.58
N LEU A 47 -5.57 -25.26 2.27
CA LEU A 47 -6.04 -23.96 1.80
C LEU A 47 -7.49 -23.69 2.18
N ILE A 48 -7.74 -22.46 2.63
CA ILE A 48 -9.08 -21.90 2.68
C ILE A 48 -9.49 -21.54 1.25
N THR A 49 -10.67 -22.01 0.84
CA THR A 49 -11.20 -21.88 -0.53
C THR A 49 -12.58 -21.20 -0.57
N ASP A 50 -12.90 -20.43 0.47
CA ASP A 50 -14.13 -19.64 0.48
C ASP A 50 -14.09 -18.49 -0.55
N ASP A 51 -15.22 -17.81 -0.73
CA ASP A 51 -15.39 -16.76 -1.75
C ASP A 51 -14.42 -15.58 -1.64
N LYS A 52 -13.76 -15.41 -0.48
CA LYS A 52 -12.78 -14.33 -0.24
C LYS A 52 -11.46 -14.62 -0.92
N TYR A 53 -11.12 -15.90 -1.09
CA TYR A 53 -9.83 -16.34 -1.62
C TYR A 53 -9.90 -16.62 -3.11
N LYS A 54 -8.92 -16.09 -3.85
CA LYS A 54 -8.59 -16.58 -5.19
C LYS A 54 -7.46 -17.57 -5.06
N THR A 55 -7.74 -18.81 -5.43
CA THR A 55 -6.81 -19.91 -5.26
C THR A 55 -6.25 -20.37 -6.60
N GLN A 56 -4.99 -20.81 -6.58
CA GLN A 56 -4.32 -21.41 -7.72
C GLN A 56 -3.46 -22.56 -7.20
N SER A 57 -3.57 -23.73 -7.82
CA SER A 57 -2.78 -24.90 -7.46
C SER A 57 -1.87 -25.35 -8.59
N SER A 58 -0.79 -26.00 -8.19
CA SER A 58 0.18 -26.71 -9.02
C SER A 58 0.54 -28.04 -8.36
N VAL A 59 1.41 -28.83 -9.00
CA VAL A 59 1.82 -30.15 -8.48
C VAL A 59 2.57 -30.03 -7.15
N SER A 60 3.39 -28.99 -6.96
CA SER A 60 4.25 -28.85 -5.78
C SER A 60 3.69 -27.91 -4.72
N LEU A 61 2.87 -26.92 -5.11
CA LEU A 61 2.32 -25.93 -4.20
C LEU A 61 0.94 -25.46 -4.64
N ALA A 62 0.16 -24.99 -3.69
CA ALA A 62 -1.06 -24.24 -3.93
C ALA A 62 -1.04 -22.92 -3.13
N VAL A 63 -1.62 -21.87 -3.71
CA VAL A 63 -1.75 -20.55 -3.08
C VAL A 63 -3.20 -20.14 -2.97
N GLY A 64 -3.51 -19.35 -1.94
CA GLY A 64 -4.78 -18.67 -1.78
C GLY A 64 -4.56 -17.22 -1.39
N LEU A 65 -4.92 -16.29 -2.27
CA LEU A 65 -4.82 -14.86 -2.00
C LEU A 65 -6.18 -14.32 -1.56
N ASN A 66 -6.26 -13.72 -0.37
CA ASN A 66 -7.47 -13.05 0.09
C ASN A 66 -7.65 -11.73 -0.66
N THR A 67 -8.70 -11.64 -1.46
CA THR A 67 -8.97 -10.49 -2.33
C THR A 67 -9.99 -9.50 -1.77
N VAL A 68 -10.49 -9.75 -0.54
CA VAL A 68 -11.40 -8.82 0.12
C VAL A 68 -10.63 -7.59 0.59
N VAL A 69 -11.03 -6.43 0.05
CA VAL A 69 -10.51 -5.13 0.46
C VAL A 69 -11.45 -4.57 1.53
N THR A 70 -11.03 -4.59 2.79
CA THR A 70 -11.77 -3.95 3.88
C THR A 70 -11.66 -2.42 3.78
N PRO A 71 -12.53 -1.65 4.46
CA PRO A 71 -12.44 -0.20 4.50
C PRO A 71 -11.04 0.29 4.93
N GLU A 72 -10.41 -0.36 5.91
CA GLU A 72 -9.09 -0.01 6.43
C GLU A 72 -8.00 -0.25 5.38
N LEU A 73 -8.05 -1.41 4.69
CA LEU A 73 -7.13 -1.70 3.59
C LEU A 73 -7.31 -0.72 2.43
N LYS A 74 -8.55 -0.31 2.11
CA LYS A 74 -8.83 0.70 1.09
C LYS A 74 -8.17 2.03 1.46
N GLN A 75 -8.33 2.48 2.70
CA GLN A 75 -7.73 3.72 3.20
C GLN A 75 -6.20 3.68 3.14
N GLN A 76 -5.59 2.56 3.57
CA GLN A 76 -4.14 2.38 3.48
C GLN A 76 -3.66 2.41 2.01
N GLY A 77 -4.40 1.80 1.09
CA GLY A 77 -4.10 1.86 -0.35
C GLY A 77 -4.16 3.27 -0.92
N ILE A 78 -5.15 4.07 -0.50
CA ILE A 78 -5.28 5.49 -0.86
C ILE A 78 -4.10 6.29 -0.31
N LEU A 79 -3.75 6.10 0.96
CA LEU A 79 -2.62 6.78 1.60
C LEU A 79 -1.29 6.53 0.89
N ARG A 80 -1.04 5.29 0.48
CA ARG A 80 0.16 4.94 -0.31
C ARG A 80 0.19 5.62 -1.68
N GLU A 81 -0.97 5.79 -2.31
CA GLU A 81 -1.06 6.51 -3.58
C GLU A 81 -0.80 8.01 -3.40
N VAL A 82 -1.23 8.60 -2.28
CA VAL A 82 -0.89 9.98 -1.89
C VAL A 82 0.62 10.13 -1.73
N ILE A 83 1.25 9.27 -0.91
CA ILE A 83 2.70 9.27 -0.67
C ILE A 83 3.47 9.19 -1.99
N ARG A 84 3.09 8.25 -2.87
CA ARG A 84 3.73 8.11 -4.19
C ARG A 84 3.58 9.38 -5.03
N SER A 85 2.41 10.01 -5.02
CA SER A 85 2.15 11.20 -5.82
C SER A 85 2.97 12.39 -5.33
N ILE A 86 3.11 12.55 -4.00
CA ILE A 86 4.00 13.55 -3.40
C ILE A 86 5.47 13.25 -3.80
N GLN A 87 5.94 12.01 -3.65
CA GLN A 87 7.31 11.64 -4.03
C GLN A 87 7.58 11.85 -5.53
N ALA A 88 6.60 11.59 -6.39
CA ALA A 88 6.71 11.86 -7.82
C ALA A 88 6.85 13.36 -8.10
N LEU A 89 6.02 14.18 -7.44
CA LEU A 89 6.10 15.64 -7.57
C LEU A 89 7.42 16.19 -7.03
N ARG A 90 7.94 15.66 -5.92
CA ARG A 90 9.27 16.01 -5.38
C ARG A 90 10.37 15.80 -6.42
N LYS A 91 10.36 14.65 -7.11
CA LYS A 91 11.32 14.36 -8.18
C LYS A 91 11.19 15.33 -9.35
N GLN A 92 9.96 15.72 -9.69
CA GLN A 92 9.69 16.69 -10.77
C GLN A 92 10.17 18.11 -10.42
N THR A 93 10.10 18.50 -9.15
CA THR A 93 10.60 19.81 -8.67
C THR A 93 12.11 19.81 -8.37
N GLY A 94 12.83 18.74 -8.69
CA GLY A 94 14.28 18.64 -8.51
C GLY A 94 14.73 18.47 -7.06
N LEU A 95 13.86 18.00 -6.17
CA LEU A 95 14.24 17.60 -4.81
C LEU A 95 14.91 16.24 -4.80
N GLU A 96 15.98 16.12 -4.03
CA GLU A 96 16.63 14.85 -3.76
C GLU A 96 15.95 14.11 -2.58
N MET A 97 16.30 12.83 -2.37
CA MET A 97 15.69 12.02 -1.28
C MET A 97 15.96 12.60 0.11
N GLY A 98 17.11 13.26 0.31
CA GLY A 98 17.50 13.84 1.60
C GLY A 98 16.89 15.21 1.88
N ASP A 99 16.34 15.88 0.85
CA ASP A 99 15.84 17.24 1.01
C ASP A 99 14.57 17.26 1.86
N LYS A 100 14.42 18.29 2.68
CA LYS A 100 13.18 18.56 3.39
C LYS A 100 12.34 19.56 2.60
N ALA A 101 11.02 19.45 2.68
CA ALA A 101 10.10 20.35 2.00
C ALA A 101 8.78 20.49 2.77
N SER A 102 8.09 21.61 2.60
CA SER A 102 6.71 21.79 3.03
C SER A 102 5.77 21.37 1.91
N ILE A 103 4.75 20.59 2.25
CA ILE A 103 3.75 20.08 1.31
C ILE A 103 2.42 20.77 1.61
N THR A 104 1.89 21.48 0.63
CA THR A 104 0.52 22.02 0.69
C THR A 104 -0.38 21.13 -0.13
N TYR A 105 -1.54 20.77 0.42
CA TYR A 105 -2.52 19.95 -0.27
C TYR A 105 -3.92 20.55 -0.23
N PHE A 106 -4.70 20.28 -1.26
CA PHE A 106 -6.14 20.56 -1.29
C PHE A 106 -6.89 19.41 -1.91
N THR A 107 -8.03 19.05 -1.32
CA THR A 107 -8.99 18.14 -1.94
C THR A 107 -10.42 18.58 -1.59
N PRO A 108 -11.36 18.52 -2.55
CA PRO A 108 -12.78 18.73 -2.25
C PRO A 108 -13.40 17.51 -1.53
N ASP A 109 -12.76 16.35 -1.60
CA ASP A 109 -13.29 15.08 -1.12
C ASP A 109 -13.05 14.88 0.38
N THR A 110 -14.13 14.82 1.17
CA THR A 110 -14.03 14.66 2.63
C THR A 110 -13.37 13.34 3.05
N GLU A 111 -13.61 12.24 2.32
CA GLU A 111 -12.96 10.94 2.58
C GLU A 111 -11.44 11.05 2.42
N LEU A 112 -10.97 11.63 1.31
CA LEU A 112 -9.55 11.80 1.07
C LEU A 112 -8.91 12.75 2.10
N ARG A 113 -9.58 13.85 2.44
CA ARG A 113 -9.11 14.78 3.49
C ARG A 113 -8.91 14.07 4.82
N GLN A 114 -9.86 13.24 5.24
CA GLN A 114 -9.76 12.47 6.48
C GLN A 114 -8.61 11.46 6.44
N ILE A 115 -8.40 10.78 5.31
CA ILE A 115 -7.28 9.83 5.14
C ILE A 115 -5.93 10.55 5.21
N ILE A 116 -5.79 11.71 4.58
CA ILE A 116 -4.55 12.50 4.63
C ILE A 116 -4.29 13.00 6.05
N SER A 117 -5.33 13.48 6.74
CA SER A 117 -5.23 13.96 8.12
C SER A 117 -4.88 12.84 9.09
N SER A 118 -5.49 11.66 8.99
CA SER A 118 -5.17 10.52 9.86
C SER A 118 -3.78 9.93 9.56
N GLY A 119 -3.34 9.99 8.31
CA GLY A 119 -2.04 9.52 7.84
C GLY A 119 -0.92 10.57 7.85
N GLU A 120 -1.12 11.74 8.48
CA GLU A 120 -0.16 12.86 8.40
C GLU A 120 1.26 12.46 8.79
N THR A 121 1.41 11.71 9.89
CA THR A 121 2.72 11.29 10.39
C THR A 121 3.41 10.36 9.38
N GLU A 122 2.70 9.35 8.88
CA GLU A 122 3.21 8.41 7.87
C GLU A 122 3.62 9.12 6.57
N ILE A 123 2.80 10.09 6.12
CA ILE A 123 3.13 10.90 4.94
C ILE A 123 4.43 11.68 5.17
N LYS A 124 4.53 12.41 6.29
CA LYS A 124 5.67 13.28 6.57
C LYS A 124 6.98 12.48 6.67
N GLU A 125 6.94 11.33 7.32
CA GLU A 125 8.09 10.43 7.41
C GLU A 125 8.47 9.86 6.04
N ALA A 126 7.50 9.34 5.28
CA ALA A 126 7.76 8.70 4.00
C ALA A 126 8.25 9.65 2.91
N VAL A 127 7.96 10.95 3.01
CA VAL A 127 8.34 11.96 2.01
C VAL A 127 9.32 13.01 2.53
N ASN A 128 9.84 12.82 3.75
CA ASN A 128 10.73 13.75 4.44
C ASN A 128 10.20 15.20 4.45
N ALA A 129 8.93 15.37 4.85
CA ALA A 129 8.28 16.69 4.88
C ALA A 129 8.44 17.41 6.22
N LEU A 130 8.63 18.74 6.17
CA LEU A 130 8.61 19.63 7.35
C LEU A 130 7.19 19.82 7.87
N ALA A 131 6.28 20.07 6.94
CA ALA A 131 4.88 20.38 7.21
C ALA A 131 3.99 19.75 6.14
N LEU A 132 2.76 19.42 6.55
CA LEU A 132 1.67 19.04 5.67
C LEU A 132 0.53 20.01 5.95
N ILE A 133 0.24 20.89 5.00
CA ILE A 133 -0.65 22.04 5.20
C ILE A 133 -1.86 21.88 4.29
N GLU A 134 -3.06 21.95 4.84
CA GLU A 134 -4.26 22.06 4.01
C GLU A 134 -4.42 23.51 3.52
N GLY A 135 -4.45 23.73 2.22
CA GLY A 135 -4.48 25.06 1.62
C GLY A 135 -4.46 25.02 0.09
N GLN A 136 -4.55 26.18 -0.56
CA GLN A 136 -4.53 26.24 -2.02
C GLN A 136 -3.25 25.61 -2.59
N ALA A 137 -3.42 24.74 -3.58
CA ALA A 137 -2.35 23.98 -4.21
C ALA A 137 -2.57 23.88 -5.72
N GLU A 138 -1.48 23.79 -6.49
CA GLU A 138 -1.51 24.05 -7.94
C GLU A 138 -1.55 22.78 -8.78
N THR A 139 -0.78 21.76 -8.41
CA THR A 139 -0.62 20.56 -9.24
C THR A 139 -1.71 19.54 -8.94
N GLU A 140 -2.70 19.41 -9.81
CA GLU A 140 -3.71 18.35 -9.71
C GLU A 140 -3.10 16.97 -10.02
N VAL A 141 -3.28 16.02 -9.11
CA VAL A 141 -2.98 14.61 -9.27
C VAL A 141 -4.24 13.80 -8.97
N LYS A 142 -4.38 12.67 -9.66
CA LYS A 142 -5.50 11.75 -9.46
C LYS A 142 -5.12 10.66 -8.48
N ILE A 143 -5.83 10.59 -7.35
CA ILE A 143 -5.69 9.54 -6.35
C ILE A 143 -6.88 8.61 -6.47
N ASN A 144 -6.73 7.54 -7.24
CA ASN A 144 -7.85 6.64 -7.56
C ASN A 144 -9.03 7.40 -8.21
N GLU A 145 -10.18 7.46 -7.55
CA GLU A 145 -11.36 8.25 -7.94
C GLU A 145 -11.28 9.73 -7.51
N PHE A 146 -10.42 10.06 -6.54
CA PHE A 146 -10.34 11.37 -5.92
C PHE A 146 -9.41 12.34 -6.66
N LYS A 147 -9.66 13.64 -6.43
CA LYS A 147 -8.79 14.72 -6.88
C LYS A 147 -7.99 15.26 -5.71
N LEU A 148 -6.69 15.40 -5.92
CA LEU A 148 -5.77 15.99 -4.94
C LEU A 148 -4.90 17.02 -5.64
N ASN A 149 -4.88 18.25 -5.15
CA ASN A 149 -3.94 19.26 -5.58
C ASN A 149 -2.77 19.29 -4.60
N LEU A 150 -1.55 19.41 -5.13
CA LEU A 150 -0.31 19.44 -4.36
C LEU A 150 0.58 20.62 -4.79
N SER A 151 1.22 21.25 -3.82
CA SER A 151 2.31 22.21 -4.00
C SER A 151 3.45 21.84 -3.07
N ILE A 152 4.69 22.03 -3.53
CA ILE A 152 5.89 21.69 -2.78
C ILE A 152 6.81 22.91 -2.73
N GLU A 153 7.16 23.32 -1.52
CA GLU A 153 8.06 24.43 -1.25
C GLU A 153 9.25 23.94 -0.42
N LYS A 154 10.45 24.42 -0.75
CA LYS A 154 11.69 24.10 -0.01
C LYS A 154 11.74 24.81 1.34
#